data_AF-A0A2E2AEK0-F1
#
_entry.id   AF-A0A2E2AEK0-F1
#
_cell.length_a   1.000
_cell.length_b   1.000
_cell.length_c   1.000
_cell.angle_alpha   90.00
_cell.angle_beta   90.00
_cell.angle_gamma   90.00
#
_symmetry.space_group_name_H-M   'P 1'
#
loop_
_entity.id
_entity.type
_entity.pdbx_description
1 polymer ?
#
loop_
_entity_poly.entity_id
_entity_poly.type
_entity_poly.pdbx_seq_one_letter_code
_entity_poly.pdbx_strand_id
1 'polypeptide(L)' 'MFFILGLSFFTISYFMGMMIHSALMYEDKKNIGKDSRIGWVLSMVAGTGITGWMFYYGYYMNFVI' A
#
# COMPACT_ATOMS: atom_id res chain seq x y z
N MET A 1 10.99 17.06 -10.39
CA MET A 1 9.62 16.51 -10.50
C MET A 1 9.56 15.02 -10.20
N PHE A 2 10.32 14.18 -10.91
CA PHE A 2 10.34 12.72 -10.67
C PHE A 2 10.78 12.30 -9.26
N PHE A 3 11.72 13.02 -8.65
CA PHE A 3 12.17 12.73 -7.29
C PHE A 3 11.07 12.91 -6.24
N ILE A 4 10.30 13.99 -6.34
CA ILE A 4 9.20 14.30 -5.44
C ILE A 4 8.05 13.30 -5.64
N LEU A 5 7.74 12.95 -6.90
CA LEU A 5 6.75 11.92 -7.24
C LEU A 5 7.11 10.56 -6.64
N GLY A 6 8.38 10.13 -6.76
CA GLY A 6 8.85 8.89 -6.16
C GLY A 6 8.76 8.90 -4.63
N LEU A 7 9.08 10.03 -4.00
CA LEU A 7 9.04 10.16 -2.54
C LEU A 7 7.60 10.17 -2.01
N SER A 8 6.69 10.88 -2.70
CA SER A 8 5.25 10.87 -2.43
C SER A 8 4.64 9.48 -2.63
N PHE A 9 5.03 8.77 -3.68
CA PHE A 9 4.60 7.39 -3.92
C PHE A 9 4.98 6.46 -2.77
N PHE A 10 6.23 6.54 -2.30
CA PHE A 10 6.73 5.76 -1.19
C PHE A 10 6.00 6.05 0.12
N THR A 11 5.75 7.33 0.41
CA THR A 11 5.03 7.72 1.63
C THR A 11 3.59 7.23 1.61
N ILE A 12 2.86 7.44 0.51
CA ILE A 12 1.46 6.99 0.38
C ILE A 12 1.36 5.46 0.45
N SER A 13 2.26 4.76 -0.24
CA SER A 13 2.31 3.29 -0.20
C SER A 13 2.57 2.75 1.20
N TYR A 14 3.44 3.40 1.97
CA TYR A 14 3.75 2.99 3.34
C TYR A 14 2.54 3.15 4.26
N PHE A 15 1.85 4.30 4.21
CA PHE A 15 0.63 4.52 4.98
C PHE A 15 -0.50 3.56 4.59
N MET A 16 -0.67 3.29 3.30
CA MET A 16 -1.65 2.33 2.80
C MET A 16 -1.33 0.90 3.27
N GLY A 17 -0.07 0.48 3.18
CA GLY A 17 0.38 -0.82 3.67
C GLY A 17 0.18 -1.01 5.17
N MET A 18 0.45 0.03 5.97
CA MET A 18 0.21 0.01 7.42
C MET A 18 -1.28 -0.05 7.77
N MET A 19 -2.14 0.62 6.99
CA MET A 19 -3.60 0.55 7.16
C MET A 19 -4.15 -0.86 6.87
N ILE A 20 -3.68 -1.48 5.78
CA ILE A 20 -4.06 -2.85 5.43
C ILE A 20 -3.54 -3.82 6.48
N HIS A 21 -2.31 -3.65 6.95
CA HIS A 21 -1.74 -4.48 8.00
C HIS A 21 -2.54 -4.43 9.30
N SER A 22 -2.94 -3.23 9.72
CA SER A 22 -3.74 -3.05 10.92
C SER A 22 -5.16 -3.61 10.77
N ALA A 23 -5.80 -3.51 9.60
CA ALA A 23 -7.08 -4.15 9.32
C ALA A 23 -6.97 -5.69 9.37
N LEU A 24 -5.97 -6.26 8.70
CA LEU A 24 -5.75 -7.70 8.60
C LEU A 24 -5.41 -8.31 9.99
N MET A 25 -4.67 -7.58 10.81
CA MET A 25 -4.36 -7.95 12.19
C MET A 25 -5.54 -7.79 13.16
N TYR A 26 -6.52 -6.96 12.83
CA TYR A 26 -7.75 -6.78 13.60
C TYR A 26 -8.77 -7.88 13.29
N GLU A 27 -8.90 -8.27 12.02
CA GLU A 27 -9.78 -9.35 11.57
C GLU A 27 -9.25 -10.74 11.96
N ASP A 28 -7.93 -10.97 11.86
CA ASP A 28 -7.33 -12.26 12.20
C ASP A 28 -6.93 -12.33 13.69
N LYS A 29 -7.93 -12.32 14.56
CA LYS A 29 -7.74 -12.38 16.03
C LYS A 29 -7.33 -13.77 16.54
N LYS A 30 -7.23 -14.79 15.68
CA LYS A 30 -7.16 -16.21 16.09
C LYS A 30 -6.06 -17.06 15.45
N ASN A 31 -5.47 -16.72 14.29
CA ASN A 31 -4.48 -17.57 13.61
C ASN A 31 -3.16 -16.89 13.25
N ILE A 32 -3.12 -15.59 13.03
CA ILE A 32 -1.90 -14.86 12.66
C ILE A 32 -1.25 -14.35 13.93
N GLY A 33 -0.17 -15.02 14.36
CA GLY A 33 0.65 -14.54 15.47
C GLY A 33 1.05 -13.07 15.24
N LYS A 34 0.99 -12.26 16.30
CA LYS A 34 1.28 -10.80 16.31
C LYS A 34 2.61 -10.41 15.63
N ASP A 35 3.51 -11.37 15.41
CA ASP A 35 4.84 -11.25 14.80
C ASP A 35 4.96 -11.87 13.41
N SER A 36 3.85 -12.12 12.70
CA SER A 36 3.90 -12.71 11.36
C SER A 36 4.49 -11.73 10.35
N ARG A 37 5.81 -11.83 10.17
CA ARG A 37 6.60 -11.13 9.17
C ARG A 37 6.02 -11.29 7.76
N ILE A 38 5.39 -12.43 7.49
CA ILE A 38 4.71 -12.74 6.23
C ILE A 38 3.47 -11.86 6.06
N GLY A 39 2.66 -11.68 7.11
CA GLY A 39 1.49 -10.80 7.07
C GLY A 39 1.87 -9.34 6.86
N TRP A 40 2.96 -8.88 7.48
CA TRP A 40 3.49 -7.53 7.27
C TRP A 40 3.98 -7.30 5.83
N VAL A 41 4.75 -8.24 5.27
CA VAL A 41 5.22 -8.16 3.89
C VAL A 41 4.04 -8.19 2.91
N LEU A 42 3.04 -9.04 3.14
CA LEU A 42 1.85 -9.14 2.28
C LEU A 42 1.05 -7.83 2.28
N SER A 43 0.85 -7.21 3.45
CA SER A 43 0.16 -5.93 3.56
C SER A 43 0.93 -4.78 2.89
N MET A 44 2.26 -4.76 3.01
CA MET A 44 3.10 -3.78 2.31
C MET A 44 2.99 -3.94 0.79
N VAL A 45 3.06 -5.17 0.27
CA VAL A 45 2.91 -5.46 -1.17
C VAL A 45 1.51 -5.04 -1.67
N ALA A 46 0.46 -5.33 -0.91
CA ALA A 46 -0.89 -4.89 -1.22
C ALA A 46 -1.02 -3.35 -1.26
N GLY A 47 -0.43 -2.65 -0.28
CA GLY A 47 -0.42 -1.19 -0.23
C GLY A 47 0.31 -0.55 -1.42
N THR A 48 1.45 -1.13 -1.84
CA THR A 48 2.18 -0.71 -3.05
C THR A 48 1.39 -0.97 -4.31
N GLY A 49 0.69 -2.12 -4.40
CA GLY A 49 -0.19 -2.43 -5.53
C GLY A 49 -1.34 -1.42 -5.69
N ILE A 50 -2.03 -1.08 -4.60
CA ILE A 50 -3.12 -0.10 -4.61
C ILE A 50 -2.61 1.30 -4.97
N THR A 51 -1.49 1.71 -4.40
CA THR A 51 -0.89 3.02 -4.69
C THR A 51 -0.39 3.08 -6.14
N GLY A 52 0.20 2.00 -6.65
CA GLY A 52 0.57 1.83 -8.06
C GLY A 52 -0.62 1.97 -8.99
N TRP A 53 -1.73 1.31 -8.65
CA TRP A 53 -2.98 1.41 -9.42
C TRP A 53 -3.56 2.81 -9.39
N MET A 54 -3.59 3.49 -8.23
CA MET A 54 -4.06 4.87 -8.12
C MET A 54 -3.22 5.85 -8.96
N PHE A 55 -1.89 5.69 -8.98
CA PHE A 55 -1.02 6.53 -9.81
C PHE A 55 -1.19 6.22 -11.30
N TYR A 56 -1.34 4.96 -11.67
CA TYR A 56 -1.62 4.56 -13.05
C TYR A 56 -2.98 5.11 -13.53
N TYR A 57 -4.01 4.98 -12.69
CA TYR A 57 -5.35 5.49 -12.97
C TYR A 57 -5.37 7.03 -13.04
N GLY A 58 -4.66 7.69 -12.12
CA GLY A 58 -4.46 9.13 -12.16
C GLY A 58 -3.73 9.59 -13.42
N TYR A 59 -2.70 8.86 -13.85
CA TYR A 59 -1.98 9.15 -15.09
C TYR A 59 -2.88 8.98 -16.33
N TYR A 60 -3.67 7.92 -16.37
CA TYR A 60 -4.65 7.68 -17.45
C TYR A 60 -5.69 8.79 -17.54
N MET A 61 -6.27 9.21 -16.41
CA MET A 61 -7.33 10.23 -16.39
C MET A 61 -6.82 11.65 -16.64
N ASN A 62 -5.53 11.94 -16.42
CA ASN A 62 -4.98 13.30 -16.53
C ASN A 62 -4.29 13.60 -17.89
N PHE A 63 -3.86 12.57 -18.62
CA PHE A 63 -3.11 12.74 -19.88
C PHE A 63 -3.78 12.14 -21.13
N VAL A 64 -4.89 11.40 -20.99
CA VAL A 64 -5.60 10.74 -22.12
C VAL A 64 -6.96 11.40 -22.47
N ILE A 65 -7.32 12.52 -21.82
CA ILE A 65 -8.47 13.37 -22.20
C ILE A 65 -8.00 14.72 -22.70
#